data_AF-A0A9X3HTB2-F1
#
_entry.id   AF-A0A9X3HTB2-F1
#
_cell.length_a   1.000
_cell.length_b   1.000
_cell.length_c   1.000
_cell.angle_alpha   90.00
_cell.angle_beta   90.00
_cell.angle_gamma   90.00
#
_symmetry.space_group_name_H-M   'P 1'
#
loop_
_entity.id
_entity.type
_entity.pdbx_description
1 polymer ?
#
loop_
_entity_poly.entity_id
_entity_poly.type
_entity_poly.pdbx_seq_one_letter_code
_entity_poly.pdbx_strand_id
1 'polypeptide(L)'
;MQSVDMDSRPCDEQVRLWIDTDITIGTCGKLMAFRDVDDGYAIGALFRSQEVDIVGLSSTRGNTKDINLSTDIAKSFVQKFGPVSLQVSEGASENFDTCQTIPKAVENLANELRNGPLTILAIGALTNIALLIKHFPDTIENITQVISVAGRRHTNDHFISGSHQPKPFRDLNFEFDVPAFKQVLETNIELTLVPFEVCKQMWVDFSALEQLALHSGLSRYLAEHSLGWYSEWKLVFGSKNGFNPFDMVAAAFAINSEWFTAKRWNAEVVEAASDTSKGEQKPYLICNEEVTNHRPVNYLVEVQPKVQDILLQRLAENDIGSFVLGLSHINVIVDDVVEAANYYQRVLGFEAAFDEQGNKMEYLGVSMAEFNQDAGLSGQDVNVDVKFVKHPYAKLYIELMTYHQPVGKQTLPEQPKTYDFGGPRHIALEVSNCNQVFNYLKSQPDAKLIDPRPDYQPEKLAGFPITFFYWIDKYGVQWEMEEGRRVGTSRGIV
;
A
#
# COMPACT_ATOMS: atom_id res chain seq x y z
N MET A 1 34.97 -3.29 -12.12
CA MET A 1 34.14 -3.09 -10.92
C MET A 1 32.73 -3.44 -11.34
N GLN A 2 32.25 -4.62 -10.94
CA GLN A 2 30.92 -5.10 -11.30
C GLN A 2 29.87 -4.19 -10.65
N SER A 3 28.95 -3.67 -11.47
CA SER A 3 27.70 -3.08 -11.02
C SER A 3 26.92 -4.17 -10.30
N VAL A 4 26.82 -4.05 -8.98
CA VAL A 4 25.88 -4.85 -8.21
C VAL A 4 24.50 -4.35 -8.60
N ASP A 5 23.80 -5.16 -9.37
CA ASP A 5 22.42 -4.96 -9.79
C ASP A 5 21.54 -5.06 -8.54
N MET A 6 21.29 -3.93 -7.88
CA MET A 6 20.51 -3.85 -6.65
C MET A 6 19.01 -4.07 -6.87
N ASP A 7 18.57 -4.21 -8.12
CA ASP A 7 17.21 -4.62 -8.50
C ASP A 7 17.02 -6.15 -8.51
N SER A 8 18.09 -6.92 -8.26
CA SER A 8 18.06 -8.38 -8.40
C SER A 8 17.79 -9.15 -7.11
N ARG A 9 17.08 -8.56 -6.13
CA ARG A 9 16.51 -9.40 -5.07
C ARG A 9 15.47 -10.33 -5.72
N PRO A 10 15.53 -11.66 -5.50
CA PRO A 10 14.32 -12.47 -5.58
C PRO A 10 13.30 -11.76 -4.69
N CYS A 11 12.14 -11.38 -5.22
CA CYS A 11 11.14 -10.67 -4.43
C CYS A 11 10.79 -11.54 -3.22
N ASP A 12 11.25 -11.15 -2.03
CA ASP A 12 10.81 -11.75 -0.77
C ASP A 12 9.29 -11.53 -0.65
N GLU A 13 8.61 -12.31 0.19
CA GLU A 13 7.18 -12.18 0.42
C GLU A 13 6.83 -10.71 0.77
N GLN A 14 5.79 -10.14 0.13
CA GLN A 14 5.42 -8.73 0.33
C GLN A 14 5.19 -8.43 1.82
N VAL A 15 5.63 -7.23 2.26
CA VAL A 15 5.35 -6.73 3.60
C VAL A 15 3.88 -6.36 3.69
N ARG A 16 3.11 -7.15 4.46
CA ARG A 16 1.73 -6.83 4.80
C ARG A 16 1.72 -5.54 5.62
N LEU A 17 1.06 -4.50 5.11
CA LEU A 17 1.17 -3.13 5.58
C LEU A 17 -0.20 -2.51 5.87
N TRP A 18 -0.35 -1.93 7.05
CA TRP A 18 -1.44 -1.04 7.41
C TRP A 18 -0.93 0.39 7.52
N ILE A 19 -1.62 1.34 6.90
CA ILE A 19 -1.24 2.76 6.92
C ILE A 19 -2.18 3.52 7.87
N ASP A 20 -1.64 4.20 8.88
CA ASP A 20 -2.38 5.12 9.76
C ASP A 20 -1.90 6.56 9.51
N THR A 21 -2.76 7.37 8.88
CA THR A 21 -2.40 8.64 8.25
C THR A 21 -3.32 9.78 8.64
N ASP A 22 -2.79 10.98 8.79
CA ASP A 22 -3.53 12.21 9.03
C ASP A 22 -3.55 13.12 7.80
N ILE A 23 -3.57 12.51 6.60
CA ILE A 23 -3.53 13.16 5.29
C ILE A 23 -4.41 14.40 5.18
N THR A 24 -3.79 15.51 4.75
CA THR A 24 -4.48 16.78 4.47
C THR A 24 -4.18 17.38 3.11
N ILE A 25 -3.53 16.63 2.22
CA ILE A 25 -3.12 17.12 0.90
C ILE A 25 -4.29 17.73 0.12
N GLY A 26 -4.01 18.85 -0.55
CA GLY A 26 -4.97 19.55 -1.39
C GLY A 26 -6.04 20.35 -0.65
N THR A 27 -5.95 20.44 0.68
CA THR A 27 -6.77 21.36 1.45
C THR A 27 -6.02 22.65 1.79
N CYS A 28 -6.74 23.76 1.75
CA CYS A 28 -6.22 25.05 2.20
C CYS A 28 -6.74 25.34 3.61
N GLY A 29 -5.86 25.77 4.50
CA GLY A 29 -6.22 26.36 5.79
C GLY A 29 -6.85 27.75 5.63
N LYS A 30 -6.82 28.56 6.70
CA LYS A 30 -7.20 29.98 6.60
C LYS A 30 -6.20 30.71 5.68
N LEU A 31 -6.70 31.69 4.93
CA LEU A 31 -6.00 32.55 3.95
C LEU A 31 -4.45 32.38 3.90
N MET A 32 -3.95 31.69 2.87
CA MET A 32 -2.52 31.42 2.57
C MET A 32 -1.78 30.41 3.48
N ALA A 33 -2.45 29.70 4.39
CA ALA A 33 -1.85 28.54 5.06
C ALA A 33 -2.10 27.27 4.24
N PHE A 34 -1.07 26.79 3.53
CA PHE A 34 -1.14 25.50 2.85
C PHE A 34 -1.04 24.39 3.90
N ARG A 35 -1.74 23.29 3.69
CA ARG A 35 -1.65 22.13 4.58
C ARG A 35 -0.63 21.14 4.05
N ASP A 36 -0.22 20.23 4.92
CA ASP A 36 0.82 19.27 4.62
C ASP A 36 0.44 18.37 3.44
N VAL A 37 1.46 17.96 2.71
CA VAL A 37 1.39 17.13 1.50
C VAL A 37 2.13 15.81 1.68
N ASP A 38 2.95 15.65 2.72
CA ASP A 38 3.86 14.53 2.94
C ASP A 38 3.18 13.16 3.01
N ASP A 39 2.06 13.04 3.72
CA ASP A 39 1.22 11.84 3.74
C ASP A 39 0.88 11.36 2.31
N GLY A 40 0.59 12.31 1.41
CA GLY A 40 0.26 12.03 0.01
C GLY A 40 1.45 11.47 -0.77
N TYR A 41 2.67 11.94 -0.50
CA TYR A 41 3.89 11.36 -1.06
C TYR A 41 4.16 9.96 -0.52
N ALA A 42 3.93 9.75 0.78
CA ALA A 42 4.10 8.45 1.42
C ALA A 42 3.17 7.39 0.83
N ILE A 43 1.86 7.67 0.83
CA ILE A 43 0.84 6.77 0.30
C ILE A 43 1.03 6.58 -1.22
N GLY A 44 1.33 7.66 -1.94
CA GLY A 44 1.60 7.60 -3.37
C GLY A 44 2.79 6.70 -3.72
N ALA A 45 3.88 6.77 -2.94
CA ALA A 45 5.05 5.92 -3.16
C ALA A 45 4.73 4.44 -2.85
N LEU A 46 3.92 4.17 -1.83
CA LEU A 46 3.48 2.82 -1.48
C LEU A 46 2.60 2.20 -2.56
N PHE A 47 1.68 2.97 -3.17
CA PHE A 47 0.91 2.50 -4.33
C PHE A 47 1.77 2.11 -5.54
N ARG A 48 3.02 2.58 -5.60
CA ARG A 48 3.99 2.29 -6.67
C ARG A 48 5.10 1.33 -6.24
N SER A 49 4.88 0.59 -5.16
CA SER A 49 5.90 -0.29 -4.57
C SER A 49 5.36 -1.71 -4.46
N GLN A 50 5.98 -2.65 -5.19
CA GLN A 50 5.59 -4.06 -5.18
C GLN A 50 6.03 -4.78 -3.92
N GLU A 51 6.96 -4.20 -3.15
CA GLU A 51 7.50 -4.78 -1.93
C GLU A 51 6.47 -4.80 -0.78
N VAL A 52 5.39 -4.04 -0.89
CA VAL A 52 4.36 -3.88 0.14
C VAL A 52 3.00 -4.37 -0.36
N ASP A 53 2.25 -5.01 0.52
CA ASP A 53 0.85 -5.37 0.34
C ASP A 53 0.01 -4.51 1.30
N ILE A 54 -0.69 -3.51 0.76
CA ILE A 54 -1.46 -2.55 1.56
C ILE A 54 -2.84 -3.15 1.86
N VAL A 55 -3.00 -3.70 3.05
CA VAL A 55 -4.23 -4.42 3.45
C VAL A 55 -5.29 -3.53 4.08
N GLY A 56 -4.92 -2.30 4.46
CA GLY A 56 -5.86 -1.33 5.00
C GLY A 56 -5.23 0.04 5.23
N LEU A 57 -6.09 1.05 5.28
CA LEU A 57 -5.72 2.42 5.60
C LEU A 57 -6.69 2.98 6.64
N SER A 58 -6.17 3.58 7.71
CA SER A 58 -6.94 4.36 8.67
C SER A 58 -6.57 5.83 8.63
N SER A 59 -7.56 6.68 8.81
CA SER A 59 -7.32 8.09 9.15
C SER A 59 -7.00 8.23 10.64
N THR A 60 -6.15 9.18 10.98
CA THR A 60 -5.89 9.64 12.35
C THR A 60 -5.86 11.16 12.39
N ARG A 61 -5.47 11.75 13.52
CA ARG A 61 -5.36 13.21 13.71
C ARG A 61 -3.90 13.61 13.90
N GLY A 62 -3.62 14.88 13.61
CA GLY A 62 -2.27 15.46 13.63
C GLY A 62 -2.28 16.80 12.90
N ASN A 63 -2.02 16.77 11.60
CA ASN A 63 -2.18 17.82 10.59
C ASN A 63 -3.57 18.48 10.65
N THR A 64 -4.59 17.72 11.07
CA THR A 64 -5.92 18.24 11.39
C THR A 64 -6.47 17.63 12.68
N LYS A 65 -7.27 18.42 13.42
CA LYS A 65 -8.07 17.91 14.55
C LYS A 65 -9.42 17.32 14.10
N ASP A 66 -9.84 17.67 12.89
CA ASP A 66 -11.06 17.16 12.28
C ASP A 66 -10.78 15.82 11.62
N ILE A 67 -11.16 14.73 12.29
CA ILE A 67 -10.97 13.36 11.79
C ILE A 67 -11.79 13.11 10.52
N ASN A 68 -12.96 13.74 10.36
CA ASN A 68 -13.80 13.57 9.17
C ASN A 68 -13.07 14.12 7.95
N LEU A 69 -12.43 15.28 8.09
CA LEU A 69 -11.65 15.89 7.03
C LEU A 69 -10.51 14.97 6.55
N SER A 70 -9.71 14.42 7.48
CA SER A 70 -8.64 13.48 7.11
C SER A 70 -9.21 12.22 6.44
N THR A 71 -10.31 11.69 6.97
CA THR A 71 -11.00 10.51 6.41
C THR A 71 -11.50 10.74 4.99
N ASP A 72 -12.12 11.89 4.73
CA ASP A 72 -12.67 12.23 3.41
C ASP A 72 -11.55 12.42 2.37
N ILE A 73 -10.44 13.03 2.78
CA ILE A 73 -9.25 13.19 1.92
C ILE A 73 -8.63 11.82 1.63
N ALA A 74 -8.44 10.99 2.65
CA ALA A 74 -7.91 9.63 2.48
C ALA A 74 -8.78 8.81 1.52
N LYS A 75 -10.11 8.81 1.71
CA LYS A 75 -11.07 8.15 0.80
C LYS A 75 -10.96 8.66 -0.63
N SER A 76 -10.92 9.99 -0.80
CA SER A 76 -10.80 10.60 -2.14
C SER A 76 -9.46 10.26 -2.80
N PHE A 77 -8.38 10.23 -2.02
CA PHE A 77 -7.05 9.92 -2.52
C PHE A 77 -6.93 8.45 -2.95
N VAL A 78 -7.40 7.52 -2.12
CA VAL A 78 -7.47 6.08 -2.44
C VAL A 78 -8.38 5.85 -3.65
N GLN A 79 -9.56 6.47 -3.70
CA GLN A 79 -10.47 6.32 -4.85
C GLN A 79 -9.83 6.78 -6.17
N LYS A 80 -9.00 7.83 -6.13
CA LYS A 80 -8.35 8.38 -7.33
C LYS A 80 -7.12 7.61 -7.77
N PHE A 81 -6.33 7.11 -6.83
CA PHE A 81 -4.95 6.67 -7.10
C PHE A 81 -4.60 5.30 -6.52
N GLY A 82 -5.39 4.80 -5.56
CA GLY A 82 -5.14 3.54 -4.88
C GLY A 82 -5.83 2.34 -5.51
N PRO A 83 -5.60 1.14 -4.95
CA PRO A 83 -6.29 -0.09 -5.34
C PRO A 83 -7.80 0.01 -5.06
N VAL A 84 -8.62 -0.66 -5.88
CA VAL A 84 -10.09 -0.66 -5.72
C VAL A 84 -10.50 -1.38 -4.45
N SER A 85 -9.75 -2.42 -4.11
CA SER A 85 -10.02 -3.27 -2.95
C SER A 85 -9.71 -2.60 -1.61
N LEU A 86 -8.86 -1.55 -1.62
CA LEU A 86 -8.33 -0.89 -0.42
C LEU A 86 -9.39 -0.08 0.31
N GLN A 87 -9.65 -0.45 1.57
CA GLN A 87 -10.63 0.22 2.42
C GLN A 87 -9.99 1.30 3.30
N VAL A 88 -10.66 2.45 3.39
CA VAL A 88 -10.31 3.54 4.30
C VAL A 88 -11.26 3.53 5.51
N SER A 89 -10.69 3.39 6.70
CA SER A 89 -11.43 3.30 7.97
C SER A 89 -11.22 4.56 8.82
N GLU A 90 -12.31 5.10 9.38
CA GLU A 90 -12.26 6.30 10.21
C GLU A 90 -11.66 6.02 11.59
N GLY A 91 -10.67 6.82 11.99
CA GLY A 91 -10.02 6.75 13.30
C GLY A 91 -10.70 7.53 14.42
N ALA A 92 -9.98 7.70 15.52
CA ALA A 92 -10.50 8.38 16.71
C ALA A 92 -10.68 9.89 16.49
N SER A 93 -11.82 10.42 16.92
CA SER A 93 -12.10 11.86 16.99
C SER A 93 -11.55 12.54 18.25
N GLU A 94 -11.16 11.75 19.26
CA GLU A 94 -10.68 12.16 20.59
C GLU A 94 -9.31 11.56 20.90
N ASN A 95 -8.57 12.18 21.83
CA ASN A 95 -7.25 11.67 22.24
C ASN A 95 -7.40 10.36 23.02
N PHE A 96 -6.34 9.55 23.06
CA PHE A 96 -6.34 8.21 23.64
C PHE A 96 -6.88 8.16 25.08
N ASP A 97 -6.48 9.11 25.92
CA ASP A 97 -6.87 9.18 27.33
C ASP A 97 -8.34 9.59 27.54
N THR A 98 -8.90 10.37 26.61
CA THR A 98 -10.30 10.81 26.66
C THR A 98 -11.25 9.87 25.91
N CYS A 99 -10.77 9.18 24.89
CA CYS A 99 -11.60 8.40 23.97
C CYS A 99 -12.21 7.18 24.67
N GLN A 100 -13.54 7.10 24.65
CA GLN A 100 -14.32 6.03 25.27
C GLN A 100 -14.85 5.01 24.25
N THR A 101 -14.96 5.40 22.99
CA THR A 101 -15.48 4.55 21.92
C THR A 101 -14.36 3.80 21.22
N ILE A 102 -14.70 2.70 20.54
CA ILE A 102 -13.78 1.99 19.67
C ILE A 102 -14.03 2.49 18.23
N PRO A 103 -13.10 3.25 17.62
CA PRO A 103 -13.25 3.72 16.25
C PRO A 103 -13.26 2.58 15.24
N LYS A 104 -13.84 2.82 14.07
CA LYS A 104 -13.95 1.79 13.01
C LYS A 104 -12.58 1.33 12.51
N ALA A 105 -11.62 2.25 12.42
CA ALA A 105 -10.22 1.94 12.12
C ALA A 105 -9.62 0.92 13.09
N VAL A 106 -9.90 1.06 14.40
CA VAL A 106 -9.34 0.17 15.43
C VAL A 106 -9.94 -1.23 15.33
N GLU A 107 -11.25 -1.34 15.08
CA GLU A 107 -11.89 -2.63 14.82
C GLU A 107 -11.32 -3.32 13.57
N ASN A 108 -11.19 -2.58 12.47
CA ASN A 108 -10.74 -3.14 11.20
C ASN A 108 -9.25 -3.51 11.23
N LEU A 109 -8.40 -2.71 11.90
CA LEU A 109 -7.01 -3.05 12.16
C LEU A 109 -6.89 -4.33 13.01
N ALA A 110 -7.71 -4.46 14.05
CA ALA A 110 -7.75 -5.68 14.85
C ALA A 110 -8.17 -6.91 14.03
N ASN A 111 -9.07 -6.75 13.06
CA ASN A 111 -9.46 -7.83 12.15
C ASN A 111 -8.31 -8.24 11.23
N GLU A 112 -7.57 -7.29 10.65
CA GLU A 112 -6.42 -7.61 9.81
C GLU A 112 -5.29 -8.28 10.59
N LEU A 113 -5.07 -7.88 11.84
CA LEU A 113 -4.12 -8.55 12.73
C LEU A 113 -4.53 -9.98 13.08
N ARG A 114 -5.82 -10.33 13.03
CA ARG A 114 -6.26 -11.74 13.19
C ARG A 114 -5.96 -12.59 11.95
N ASN A 115 -5.81 -11.95 10.79
CA ASN A 115 -5.50 -12.64 9.53
C ASN A 115 -4.00 -12.94 9.39
N GLY A 116 -3.13 -12.30 10.18
CA GLY A 116 -1.72 -12.64 10.25
C GLY A 116 -0.82 -11.47 10.69
N PRO A 117 0.50 -11.67 10.68
CA PRO A 117 1.46 -10.65 11.04
C PRO A 117 1.38 -9.41 10.15
N LEU A 118 1.44 -8.22 10.75
CA LEU A 118 1.19 -6.95 10.08
C LEU A 118 2.15 -5.86 10.54
N THR A 119 2.76 -5.16 9.58
CA THR A 119 3.52 -3.94 9.82
C THR A 119 2.55 -2.75 9.83
N ILE A 120 2.68 -1.85 10.81
CA ILE A 120 1.88 -0.62 10.88
C ILE A 120 2.78 0.57 10.56
N LEU A 121 2.50 1.27 9.47
CA LEU A 121 3.10 2.57 9.16
C LEU A 121 2.21 3.67 9.73
N ALA A 122 2.63 4.24 10.87
CA ALA A 122 1.91 5.29 11.58
C ALA A 122 2.55 6.66 11.31
N ILE A 123 2.04 7.32 10.27
CA ILE A 123 2.52 8.63 9.81
C ILE A 123 1.74 9.80 10.40
N GLY A 124 0.72 9.52 11.23
CA GLY A 124 0.08 10.50 12.13
C GLY A 124 0.24 10.18 13.62
N ALA A 125 -0.64 10.73 14.46
CA ALA A 125 -0.63 10.44 15.90
C ALA A 125 -1.02 8.97 16.19
N LEU A 126 -0.36 8.35 17.20
CA LEU A 126 -0.57 6.94 17.56
C LEU A 126 -1.88 6.63 18.29
N THR A 127 -2.88 7.53 18.26
CA THR A 127 -4.15 7.37 18.98
C THR A 127 -4.84 6.04 18.64
N ASN A 128 -4.94 5.70 17.36
CA ASN A 128 -5.58 4.46 16.91
C ASN A 128 -4.80 3.21 17.40
N ILE A 129 -3.46 3.26 17.38
CA ILE A 129 -2.59 2.16 17.83
C ILE A 129 -2.70 1.98 19.35
N ALA A 130 -2.72 3.06 20.12
CA ALA A 130 -2.91 3.00 21.57
C ALA A 130 -4.30 2.46 21.94
N LEU A 131 -5.35 2.84 21.21
CA LEU A 131 -6.70 2.28 21.37
C LEU A 131 -6.75 0.80 21.00
N LEU A 132 -6.05 0.37 19.96
CA LEU A 132 -5.91 -1.05 19.62
C LEU A 132 -5.30 -1.83 20.80
N ILE A 133 -4.19 -1.35 21.36
CA ILE A 133 -3.55 -1.97 22.52
C ILE A 133 -4.52 -2.08 23.71
N LYS A 134 -5.32 -1.03 23.96
CA LYS A 134 -6.28 -0.97 25.07
C LYS A 134 -7.46 -1.93 24.88
N HIS A 135 -7.98 -2.05 23.66
CA HIS A 135 -9.26 -2.73 23.39
C HIS A 135 -9.11 -4.13 22.79
N PHE A 136 -7.98 -4.42 22.13
CA PHE A 136 -7.66 -5.71 21.49
C PHE A 136 -6.23 -6.16 21.85
N PRO A 137 -5.89 -6.29 23.14
CA PRO A 137 -4.53 -6.64 23.58
C PRO A 137 -4.07 -8.02 23.08
N ASP A 138 -5.00 -8.89 22.72
CA ASP A 138 -4.79 -10.22 22.14
C ASP A 138 -4.26 -10.17 20.70
N THR A 139 -4.45 -9.07 19.96
CA THR A 139 -3.98 -8.97 18.56
C THR A 139 -2.58 -8.36 18.43
N ILE A 140 -2.04 -7.74 19.49
CA ILE A 140 -0.79 -6.98 19.41
C ILE A 140 0.44 -7.85 19.15
N GLU A 141 0.37 -9.15 19.45
CA GLU A 141 1.44 -10.11 19.18
C GLU A 141 1.67 -10.34 17.68
N ASN A 142 0.66 -10.05 16.84
CA ASN A 142 0.76 -10.09 15.40
C ASN A 142 1.30 -8.79 14.79
N ILE A 143 1.56 -7.75 15.60
CA ILE A 143 2.21 -6.54 15.10
C ILE A 143 3.70 -6.84 14.93
N THR A 144 4.18 -6.88 13.69
CA THR A 144 5.60 -7.12 13.38
C THR A 144 6.45 -5.94 13.80
N GLN A 145 5.99 -4.72 13.50
CA GLN A 145 6.54 -3.46 13.97
C GLN A 145 5.55 -2.29 13.74
N VAL A 146 5.71 -1.23 14.51
CA VAL A 146 5.13 0.09 14.26
C VAL A 146 6.26 1.01 13.78
N ILE A 147 6.12 1.58 12.59
CA ILE A 147 7.03 2.59 12.03
C ILE A 147 6.36 3.95 12.24
N SER A 148 6.98 4.84 13.02
CA SER A 148 6.37 6.12 13.39
C SER A 148 7.28 7.30 13.11
N VAL A 149 6.74 8.32 12.44
CA VAL A 149 7.41 9.61 12.23
C VAL A 149 7.33 10.41 13.53
N ALA A 150 8.35 10.24 14.37
CA ALA A 150 8.42 10.87 15.68
C ALA A 150 9.83 10.76 16.28
N GLY A 151 10.08 11.59 17.28
CA GLY A 151 11.22 11.49 18.17
C GLY A 151 12.43 12.33 17.74
N ARG A 152 13.33 12.51 18.72
CA ARG A 152 14.63 13.18 18.56
C ARG A 152 15.65 12.56 19.49
N ARG A 153 16.94 12.88 19.34
CA ARG A 153 17.96 12.35 20.26
C ARG A 153 17.90 13.07 21.59
N HIS A 154 17.87 14.40 21.56
CA HIS A 154 17.98 15.23 22.75
C HIS A 154 16.96 16.37 22.75
N THR A 155 16.69 16.94 23.93
CA THR A 155 15.74 18.05 24.10
C THR A 155 16.22 19.37 23.48
N ASN A 156 17.52 19.50 23.22
CA ASN A 156 18.13 20.63 22.51
C ASN A 156 18.20 20.44 20.98
N ASP A 157 17.76 19.30 20.46
CA ASP A 157 17.59 19.13 19.01
C ASP A 157 16.37 19.92 18.55
N HIS A 158 16.59 20.83 17.60
CA HIS A 158 15.56 21.71 17.06
C HIS A 158 15.22 21.34 15.62
N PHE A 159 13.92 21.23 15.32
CA PHE A 159 13.44 20.83 14.00
C PHE A 159 13.39 22.04 13.07
N ILE A 160 14.54 22.35 12.45
CA ILE A 160 14.74 23.53 11.62
C ILE A 160 15.12 23.09 10.20
N SER A 161 14.29 23.45 9.21
CA SER A 161 14.50 23.15 7.78
C SER A 161 14.80 24.39 6.94
N GLY A 162 14.97 25.56 7.55
CA GLY A 162 15.25 26.78 6.80
C GLY A 162 15.95 27.86 7.60
N SER A 163 16.55 28.80 6.86
CA SER A 163 17.39 29.87 7.42
C SER A 163 16.63 30.96 8.18
N HIS A 164 15.32 31.07 7.91
CA HIS A 164 14.46 32.13 8.44
C HIS A 164 13.23 31.56 9.15
N GLN A 165 13.34 30.34 9.68
CA GLN A 165 12.23 29.67 10.35
C GLN A 165 11.97 30.31 11.73
N PRO A 166 10.83 31.00 11.94
CA PRO A 166 10.59 31.82 13.13
C PRO A 166 10.47 30.97 14.41
N LYS A 167 10.09 29.71 14.28
CA LYS A 167 9.99 28.72 15.34
C LYS A 167 10.35 27.33 14.81
N PRO A 168 11.07 26.49 15.57
CA PRO A 168 11.22 25.07 15.24
C PRO A 168 9.88 24.42 14.93
N PHE A 169 9.88 23.42 14.06
CA PHE A 169 8.71 22.59 13.87
C PHE A 169 8.45 21.76 15.13
N ARG A 170 7.19 21.38 15.31
CA ARG A 170 6.79 20.48 16.37
C ARG A 170 7.15 19.06 15.98
N ASP A 171 7.37 18.20 16.96
CA ASP A 171 7.25 16.76 16.75
C ASP A 171 5.75 16.43 16.69
N LEU A 172 5.11 16.78 15.57
CA LEU A 172 3.67 17.01 15.51
C LEU A 172 2.88 15.78 15.95
N ASN A 173 3.22 14.61 15.41
CA ASN A 173 2.55 13.34 15.70
C ASN A 173 2.66 12.97 17.17
N PHE A 174 3.86 13.07 17.74
CA PHE A 174 4.09 12.82 19.17
C PHE A 174 3.37 13.82 20.06
N GLU A 175 3.52 15.12 19.80
CA GLU A 175 2.94 16.17 20.62
C GLU A 175 1.41 16.28 20.46
N PHE A 176 0.81 15.63 19.47
CA PHE A 176 -0.64 15.61 19.27
C PHE A 176 -1.33 14.70 20.30
N ASP A 177 -0.77 13.51 20.57
CA ASP A 177 -1.31 12.55 21.52
C ASP A 177 -0.18 11.83 22.30
N VAL A 178 0.42 12.57 23.23
CA VAL A 178 1.50 12.06 24.10
C VAL A 178 1.08 10.84 24.93
N PRO A 179 -0.15 10.78 25.51
CA PRO A 179 -0.62 9.56 26.17
C PRO A 179 -0.60 8.32 25.27
N ALA A 180 -0.94 8.46 23.99
CA ALA A 180 -0.90 7.34 23.05
C ALA A 180 0.54 6.80 22.85
N PHE A 181 1.52 7.68 22.71
CA PHE A 181 2.93 7.27 22.61
C PHE A 181 3.43 6.58 23.88
N LYS A 182 3.06 7.09 25.06
CA LYS A 182 3.39 6.44 26.34
C LYS A 182 2.83 5.02 26.41
N GLN A 183 1.56 4.85 26.00
CA GLN A 183 0.92 3.53 25.95
C GLN A 183 1.70 2.55 25.05
N VAL A 184 2.15 2.98 23.87
CA VAL A 184 2.92 2.13 22.95
C VAL A 184 4.29 1.76 23.54
N LEU A 185 5.00 2.72 24.16
CA LEU A 185 6.30 2.48 24.79
C LEU A 185 6.25 1.51 25.99
N GLU A 186 5.09 1.36 26.62
CA GLU A 186 4.86 0.41 27.71
C GLU A 186 4.64 -1.04 27.22
N THR A 187 4.50 -1.26 25.91
CA THR A 187 4.29 -2.59 25.32
C THR A 187 5.59 -3.26 24.89
N ASN A 188 5.46 -4.51 24.44
CA ASN A 188 6.54 -5.24 23.80
C ASN A 188 6.57 -5.13 22.27
N ILE A 189 5.75 -4.24 21.69
CA ILE A 189 5.71 -4.00 20.25
C ILE A 189 7.05 -3.43 19.79
N GLU A 190 7.53 -3.92 18.65
CA GLU A 190 8.72 -3.39 18.01
C GLU A 190 8.41 -2.01 17.43
N LEU A 191 8.99 -0.95 18.01
CA LEU A 191 8.82 0.43 17.55
C LEU A 191 10.05 0.87 16.76
N THR A 192 9.81 1.45 15.58
CA THR A 192 10.82 2.13 14.76
C THR A 192 10.48 3.61 14.67
N LEU A 193 11.32 4.45 15.26
CA LEU A 193 11.23 5.90 15.18
C LEU A 193 11.94 6.40 13.92
N VAL A 194 11.22 7.20 13.13
CA VAL A 194 11.69 7.92 11.94
C VAL A 194 11.79 9.40 12.33
N PRO A 195 12.90 9.81 12.96
CA PRO A 195 13.04 11.14 13.53
C PRO A 195 13.26 12.21 12.45
N PHE A 196 13.07 13.48 12.83
CA PHE A 196 13.38 14.63 11.98
C PHE A 196 14.81 14.59 11.39
N GLU A 197 15.77 14.03 12.14
CA GLU A 197 17.16 13.88 11.72
C GLU A 197 17.33 13.12 10.41
N VAL A 198 16.68 11.96 10.26
CA VAL A 198 16.74 11.18 9.02
C VAL A 198 15.86 11.81 7.95
N CYS A 199 14.70 12.36 8.32
CA CYS A 199 13.79 12.96 7.36
C CYS A 199 14.40 14.17 6.63
N LYS A 200 15.27 14.94 7.30
CA LYS A 200 15.95 16.10 6.67
C LYS A 200 16.96 15.71 5.57
N GLN A 201 17.23 14.42 5.40
CA GLN A 201 18.15 13.91 4.37
C GLN A 201 17.47 13.78 3.00
N MET A 202 16.13 13.83 2.93
CA MET A 202 15.37 13.87 1.67
C MET A 202 14.65 15.20 1.48
N TRP A 203 14.61 15.67 0.24
CA TRP A 203 14.04 16.94 -0.19
C TRP A 203 13.28 16.79 -1.50
N VAL A 204 12.11 17.43 -1.58
CA VAL A 204 11.41 17.66 -2.85
C VAL A 204 11.63 19.12 -3.24
N ASP A 205 12.46 19.33 -4.26
CA ASP A 205 12.75 20.65 -4.80
C ASP A 205 11.81 21.00 -5.97
N PHE A 206 11.99 22.20 -6.53
CA PHE A 206 11.17 22.65 -7.64
C PHE A 206 11.37 21.81 -8.91
N SER A 207 12.60 21.32 -9.16
CA SER A 207 12.87 20.49 -10.33
C SER A 207 12.15 19.14 -10.23
N ALA A 208 12.08 18.57 -9.02
CA ALA A 208 11.31 17.36 -8.75
C ALA A 208 9.81 17.60 -8.99
N LEU A 209 9.27 18.74 -8.54
CA LEU A 209 7.87 19.11 -8.79
C LEU A 209 7.58 19.28 -10.30
N GLU A 210 8.49 19.89 -11.06
CA GLU A 210 8.36 20.01 -12.52
C GLU A 210 8.34 18.64 -13.19
N GLN A 211 9.20 17.71 -12.77
CA GLN A 211 9.18 16.34 -13.30
C GLN A 211 7.86 15.64 -12.96
N LEU A 212 7.43 15.67 -11.70
CA LEU A 212 6.17 15.06 -11.26
C LEU A 212 4.95 15.59 -12.04
N ALA A 213 4.91 16.86 -12.42
CA ALA A 213 3.81 17.45 -13.17
C ALA A 213 3.57 16.84 -14.56
N LEU A 214 4.59 16.19 -15.16
CA LEU A 214 4.58 15.80 -16.57
C LEU A 214 4.03 14.40 -16.87
N HIS A 215 3.96 13.50 -15.89
CA HIS A 215 3.86 12.07 -16.18
C HIS A 215 2.51 11.43 -15.86
N SER A 216 2.18 11.19 -14.58
CA SER A 216 0.98 10.45 -14.17
C SER A 216 -0.06 11.33 -13.48
N GLY A 217 -1.30 10.82 -13.34
CA GLY A 217 -2.37 11.52 -12.62
C GLY A 217 -2.02 11.76 -11.15
N LEU A 218 -1.42 10.75 -10.49
CA LEU A 218 -0.92 10.84 -9.11
C LEU A 218 0.20 11.88 -9.00
N SER A 219 1.25 11.78 -9.83
CA SER A 219 2.40 12.69 -9.75
C SER A 219 2.01 14.14 -10.03
N ARG A 220 1.10 14.37 -10.99
CA ARG A 220 0.58 15.70 -11.29
C ARG A 220 -0.23 16.26 -10.12
N TYR A 221 -1.08 15.44 -9.51
CA TYR A 221 -1.85 15.83 -8.33
C TYR A 221 -0.93 16.23 -7.16
N LEU A 222 0.11 15.43 -6.89
CA LEU A 222 1.12 15.75 -5.88
C LEU A 222 1.82 17.08 -6.20
N ALA A 223 2.28 17.26 -7.45
CA ALA A 223 2.97 18.47 -7.88
C ALA A 223 2.09 19.73 -7.72
N GLU A 224 0.86 19.68 -8.24
CA GLU A 224 -0.10 20.79 -8.20
C GLU A 224 -0.40 21.24 -6.76
N HIS A 225 -0.63 20.29 -5.86
CA HIS A 225 -0.93 20.59 -4.46
C HIS A 225 0.31 20.92 -3.62
N SER A 226 1.51 20.59 -4.09
CA SER A 226 2.78 20.93 -3.41
C SER A 226 3.30 22.33 -3.74
N LEU A 227 2.84 22.99 -4.81
CA LEU A 227 3.37 24.31 -5.21
C LEU A 227 3.18 25.38 -4.12
N GLY A 228 2.02 25.38 -3.47
CA GLY A 228 1.73 26.29 -2.35
C GLY A 228 2.61 26.00 -1.14
N TRP A 229 2.70 24.73 -0.75
CA TRP A 229 3.54 24.24 0.35
C TRP A 229 5.02 24.57 0.14
N TYR A 230 5.55 24.27 -1.05
CA TYR A 230 6.91 24.64 -1.46
C TYR A 230 7.14 26.17 -1.36
N SER A 231 6.16 26.97 -1.79
CA SER A 231 6.26 28.43 -1.73
C SER A 231 6.30 28.92 -0.28
N GLU A 232 5.49 28.35 0.61
CA GLU A 232 5.52 28.65 2.05
C GLU A 232 6.86 28.28 2.68
N TRP A 233 7.37 27.07 2.42
CA TRP A 233 8.68 26.64 2.92
C TRP A 233 9.82 27.54 2.46
N LYS A 234 9.78 27.98 1.21
CA LYS A 234 10.78 28.90 0.65
C LYS A 234 10.66 30.30 1.25
N LEU A 235 9.46 30.87 1.30
CA LEU A 235 9.23 32.27 1.65
C LEU A 235 9.16 32.53 3.16
N VAL A 236 8.54 31.61 3.92
CA VAL A 236 8.30 31.76 5.36
C VAL A 236 9.42 31.12 6.16
N PHE A 237 9.84 29.89 5.80
CA PHE A 237 10.88 29.18 6.55
C PHE A 237 12.29 29.46 6.02
N GLY A 238 12.41 30.02 4.81
CA GLY A 238 13.70 30.31 4.20
C GLY A 238 14.47 29.05 3.79
N SER A 239 13.74 28.00 3.38
CA SER A 239 14.32 26.80 2.79
C SER A 239 14.90 27.11 1.41
N LYS A 240 16.08 26.52 1.13
CA LYS A 240 16.78 26.62 -0.16
C LYS A 240 16.66 25.35 -1.00
N ASN A 241 16.27 24.24 -0.38
CA ASN A 241 16.32 22.90 -0.98
C ASN A 241 14.91 22.35 -1.30
N GLY A 242 13.86 23.13 -1.04
CA GLY A 242 12.47 22.69 -1.17
C GLY A 242 11.84 22.34 0.17
N PHE A 243 11.09 21.24 0.24
CA PHE A 243 10.49 20.76 1.49
C PHE A 243 10.89 19.32 1.79
N ASN A 244 10.84 18.93 3.07
CA ASN A 244 11.10 17.55 3.48
C ASN A 244 9.78 16.75 3.43
N PRO A 245 9.71 15.64 2.68
CA PRO A 245 8.54 14.76 2.67
C PRO A 245 8.65 13.75 3.82
N PHE A 246 8.39 14.18 5.07
CA PHE A 246 8.70 13.41 6.28
C PHE A 246 8.15 11.98 6.23
N ASP A 247 6.87 11.84 5.89
CA ASP A 247 6.19 10.56 5.85
C ASP A 247 6.65 9.64 4.72
N MET A 248 7.13 10.22 3.61
CA MET A 248 7.71 9.45 2.51
C MET A 248 9.00 8.73 2.95
N VAL A 249 9.73 9.30 3.92
CA VAL A 249 10.91 8.65 4.50
C VAL A 249 10.52 7.43 5.33
N ALA A 250 9.42 7.49 6.07
CA ALA A 250 8.89 6.34 6.79
C ALA A 250 8.33 5.26 5.85
N ALA A 251 7.62 5.66 4.79
CA ALA A 251 7.18 4.75 3.74
C ALA A 251 8.36 4.05 3.06
N ALA A 252 9.46 4.77 2.79
CA ALA A 252 10.67 4.18 2.23
C ALA A 252 11.27 3.08 3.11
N PHE A 253 11.23 3.25 4.43
CA PHE A 253 11.69 2.22 5.36
C PHE A 253 10.76 0.98 5.36
N ALA A 254 9.44 1.20 5.25
CA ALA A 254 8.46 0.12 5.11
C ALA A 254 8.66 -0.68 3.80
N ILE A 255 8.99 0.01 2.71
CA ILE A 255 9.32 -0.59 1.40
C ILE A 255 10.61 -1.41 1.52
N ASN A 256 11.66 -0.84 2.10
CA ASN A 256 12.95 -1.50 2.18
C ASN A 256 13.82 -0.96 3.33
N SER A 257 13.84 -1.71 4.43
CA SER A 257 14.60 -1.35 5.64
C SER A 257 16.12 -1.30 5.42
N GLU A 258 16.67 -2.01 4.42
CA GLU A 258 18.11 -2.00 4.12
C GLU A 258 18.60 -0.67 3.54
N TRP A 259 17.69 0.19 3.09
CA TRP A 259 18.01 1.56 2.67
C TRP A 259 18.44 2.47 3.82
N PHE A 260 18.30 2.01 5.05
CA PHE A 260 18.52 2.81 6.24
C PHE A 260 19.56 2.20 7.17
N THR A 261 20.23 3.08 7.91
CA THR A 261 20.98 2.70 9.11
C THR A 261 20.12 3.01 10.32
N ALA A 262 19.90 2.01 11.17
CA ALA A 262 19.19 2.14 12.44
C ALA A 262 20.14 1.98 13.63
N LYS A 263 19.82 2.67 14.73
CA LYS A 263 20.41 2.45 16.06
C LYS A 263 19.38 1.84 16.98
N ARG A 264 19.85 0.97 17.87
CA ARG A 264 19.02 0.32 18.88
C ARG A 264 19.25 1.01 20.23
N TRP A 265 18.36 1.93 20.56
CA TRP A 265 18.46 2.81 21.74
C TRP A 265 17.15 2.83 22.50
N ASN A 266 17.21 3.16 23.78
CA ASN A 266 15.99 3.28 24.58
C ASN A 266 15.33 4.63 24.31
N ALA A 267 14.00 4.61 24.32
CA ALA A 267 13.20 5.82 24.20
C ALA A 267 12.49 6.14 25.51
N GLU A 268 12.39 7.42 25.85
CA GLU A 268 11.64 7.91 27.00
C GLU A 268 10.95 9.25 26.70
N VAL A 269 9.90 9.55 27.46
CA VAL A 269 9.20 10.84 27.40
C VAL A 269 9.66 11.70 28.57
N VAL A 270 10.28 12.85 28.26
CA VAL A 270 10.78 13.80 29.27
C VAL A 270 10.11 15.16 29.12
N GLU A 271 9.86 15.83 30.25
CA GLU A 271 9.41 17.23 30.25
C GLU A 271 10.63 18.17 30.24
N ALA A 272 10.64 19.13 29.32
CA ALA A 272 11.69 20.14 29.24
C ALA A 272 11.15 21.48 28.72
N ALA A 273 12.01 22.52 28.74
CA ALA A 273 11.65 23.85 28.26
C ALA A 273 11.26 23.79 26.77
N SER A 274 10.10 24.34 26.44
CA SER A 274 9.53 24.27 25.09
C SER A 274 10.32 25.10 24.09
N ASP A 275 10.75 24.46 23.00
CA ASP A 275 11.40 25.08 21.85
C ASP A 275 10.40 25.77 20.90
N THR A 276 9.10 25.54 21.08
CA THR A 276 8.03 26.09 20.23
C THR A 276 7.20 27.18 20.92
N SER A 277 7.25 27.23 22.26
CA SER A 277 6.54 28.20 23.10
C SER A 277 7.43 28.74 24.22
N LYS A 278 7.81 30.02 24.12
CA LYS A 278 8.70 30.66 25.10
C LYS A 278 8.06 30.71 26.49
N GLY A 279 8.77 30.17 27.49
CA GLY A 279 8.35 30.18 28.89
C GLY A 279 7.45 29.02 29.30
N GLU A 280 7.15 28.10 28.39
CA GLU A 280 6.38 26.88 28.65
C GLU A 280 7.30 25.66 28.79
N GLN A 281 6.81 24.61 29.42
CA GLN A 281 7.38 23.26 29.36
C GLN A 281 6.55 22.43 28.40
N LYS A 282 7.17 21.44 27.75
CA LYS A 282 6.45 20.43 26.97
C LYS A 282 7.15 19.08 27.06
N PRO A 283 6.43 17.98 26.76
CA PRO A 283 7.03 16.67 26.62
C PRO A 283 7.87 16.57 25.36
N TYR A 284 8.90 15.72 25.43
CA TYR A 284 9.79 15.34 24.34
C TYR A 284 9.94 13.82 24.32
N LEU A 285 9.78 13.21 23.15
CA LEU A 285 10.17 11.82 22.92
C LEU A 285 11.65 11.77 22.57
N ILE A 286 12.49 11.40 23.54
CA ILE A 286 13.94 11.30 23.36
C ILE A 286 14.36 9.84 23.16
N CYS A 287 15.32 9.61 22.28
CA CYS A 287 15.89 8.29 22.01
C CYS A 287 17.38 8.40 21.69
N ASN A 288 18.23 7.96 22.61
CA ASN A 288 19.68 8.03 22.50
C ASN A 288 20.36 6.98 23.41
N GLU A 289 21.68 6.88 23.32
CA GLU A 289 22.50 5.94 24.10
C GLU A 289 22.55 6.19 25.61
N GLU A 290 22.20 7.39 26.07
CA GLU A 290 22.22 7.78 27.49
C GLU A 290 20.96 7.34 28.22
N VAL A 291 19.86 7.09 27.51
CA VAL A 291 18.62 6.56 28.08
C VAL A 291 18.82 5.07 28.39
N THR A 292 18.74 4.68 29.67
CA THR A 292 19.01 3.29 30.11
C THR A 292 17.82 2.54 30.71
N ASN A 293 16.76 3.26 31.10
CA ASN A 293 15.72 2.71 31.98
C ASN A 293 14.49 2.14 31.24
N HIS A 294 14.52 2.12 29.91
CA HIS A 294 13.39 1.71 29.08
C HIS A 294 13.81 0.64 28.07
N ARG A 295 12.84 0.07 27.35
CA ARG A 295 13.13 -0.93 26.31
C ARG A 295 13.75 -0.24 25.09
N PRO A 296 14.71 -0.87 24.40
CA PRO A 296 15.23 -0.33 23.17
C PRO A 296 14.22 -0.42 22.03
N VAL A 297 14.19 0.63 21.22
CA VAL A 297 13.45 0.80 19.97
C VAL A 297 14.45 1.00 18.83
N ASN A 298 14.01 0.87 17.58
CA ASN A 298 14.83 1.26 16.43
C ASN A 298 14.72 2.76 16.24
N TYR A 299 15.84 3.42 15.98
CA TYR A 299 15.92 4.84 15.69
C TYR A 299 16.70 5.03 14.39
N LEU A 300 16.04 5.52 13.34
CA LEU A 300 16.68 5.70 12.04
C LEU A 300 17.59 6.92 12.06
N VAL A 301 18.85 6.73 11.63
CA VAL A 301 19.87 7.81 11.67
C VAL A 301 20.31 8.26 10.29
N GLU A 302 20.30 7.36 9.30
CA GLU A 302 20.77 7.66 7.95
C GLU A 302 19.93 6.93 6.91
N VAL A 303 19.79 7.56 5.75
CA VAL A 303 19.20 6.97 4.56
C VAL A 303 20.17 7.05 3.39
N GLN A 304 20.19 6.02 2.55
CA GLN A 304 21.08 5.99 1.38
C GLN A 304 20.73 7.13 0.39
N PRO A 305 21.72 7.85 -0.20
CA PRO A 305 21.49 9.08 -0.99
C PRO A 305 20.51 8.93 -2.18
N LYS A 306 20.82 8.02 -3.11
CA LYS A 306 19.97 6.86 -3.35
C LYS A 306 18.45 7.05 -3.49
N VAL A 307 17.85 6.97 -2.31
CA VAL A 307 16.47 6.52 -2.09
C VAL A 307 15.48 7.58 -2.55
N GLN A 308 15.83 8.85 -2.39
CA GLN A 308 15.00 9.96 -2.86
C GLN A 308 14.74 9.84 -4.36
N ASP A 309 15.78 9.64 -5.17
CA ASP A 309 15.66 9.57 -6.62
C ASP A 309 14.80 8.36 -7.04
N ILE A 310 14.98 7.21 -6.38
CA ILE A 310 14.17 6.01 -6.61
C ILE A 310 12.68 6.29 -6.34
N LEU A 311 12.35 6.93 -5.21
CA LEU A 311 10.94 7.19 -4.84
C LEU A 311 10.31 8.25 -5.74
N LEU A 312 11.04 9.33 -6.06
CA LEU A 312 10.57 10.34 -6.99
C LEU A 312 10.37 9.77 -8.40
N GLN A 313 11.25 8.87 -8.83
CA GLN A 313 11.11 8.14 -10.08
C GLN A 313 9.86 7.25 -10.06
N ARG A 314 9.64 6.45 -9.00
CA ARG A 314 8.42 5.63 -8.85
C ARG A 314 7.13 6.47 -8.90
N LEU A 315 7.15 7.62 -8.22
CA LEU A 315 6.02 8.55 -8.22
C LEU A 315 5.78 9.14 -9.62
N ALA A 316 6.85 9.56 -10.30
CA ALA A 316 6.79 10.14 -11.64
C ALA A 316 6.34 9.10 -12.68
N GLU A 317 6.89 7.90 -12.66
CA GLU A 317 6.68 6.93 -13.72
C GLU A 317 5.21 6.48 -13.85
N ASN A 318 4.75 6.44 -15.10
CA ASN A 318 3.54 5.72 -15.47
C ASN A 318 3.91 4.31 -15.97
N ASP A 319 4.80 3.64 -15.23
CA ASP A 319 5.23 2.29 -15.58
C ASP A 319 4.15 1.29 -15.17
N ILE A 320 3.55 0.67 -16.18
CA ILE A 320 2.59 -0.42 -16.00
C ILE A 320 3.25 -1.64 -15.32
N GLY A 321 4.55 -1.84 -15.53
CA GLY A 321 5.34 -2.91 -14.94
C GLY A 321 5.32 -2.86 -13.41
N SER A 322 5.39 -1.66 -12.82
CA SER A 322 5.28 -1.44 -11.36
C SER A 322 3.99 -1.97 -10.74
N PHE A 323 2.94 -2.20 -11.53
CA PHE A 323 1.68 -2.79 -11.04
C PHE A 323 1.61 -4.29 -11.21
N VAL A 324 2.39 -4.92 -12.10
CA VAL A 324 2.31 -6.36 -12.37
C VAL A 324 3.18 -7.13 -11.38
N LEU A 325 2.55 -7.88 -10.48
CA LEU A 325 3.21 -8.58 -9.37
C LEU A 325 3.69 -9.99 -9.76
N GLY A 326 2.99 -10.68 -10.66
CA GLY A 326 3.35 -12.05 -11.05
C GLY A 326 2.36 -12.71 -11.99
N LEU A 327 2.66 -13.97 -12.35
CA LEU A 327 1.74 -14.83 -13.10
C LEU A 327 0.71 -15.39 -12.12
N SER A 328 -0.57 -15.10 -12.33
CA SER A 328 -1.65 -15.60 -11.47
C SER A 328 -1.92 -17.08 -11.80
N HIS A 329 -2.45 -17.36 -12.98
CA HIS A 329 -2.78 -18.72 -13.42
C HIS A 329 -2.89 -18.82 -14.95
N ILE A 330 -3.04 -20.07 -15.44
CA ILE A 330 -3.38 -20.37 -16.83
C ILE A 330 -4.78 -20.99 -16.86
N ASN A 331 -5.70 -20.38 -17.59
CA ASN A 331 -7.04 -20.94 -17.75
C ASN A 331 -7.11 -21.97 -18.89
N VAL A 332 -7.76 -23.09 -18.60
CA VAL A 332 -8.07 -24.15 -19.55
C VAL A 332 -9.54 -24.52 -19.44
N ILE A 333 -10.27 -24.32 -20.54
CA ILE A 333 -11.65 -24.81 -20.64
C ILE A 333 -11.63 -26.31 -20.94
N VAL A 334 -12.36 -27.07 -20.13
CA VAL A 334 -12.41 -28.53 -20.14
C VAL A 334 -13.85 -29.03 -20.16
N ASP A 335 -14.02 -30.27 -20.57
CA ASP A 335 -15.29 -30.99 -20.58
C ASP A 335 -15.78 -31.38 -19.17
N ASP A 336 -14.84 -31.70 -18.26
CA ASP A 336 -15.11 -31.92 -16.84
C ASP A 336 -13.91 -31.49 -15.98
N VAL A 337 -14.16 -30.63 -14.98
CA VAL A 337 -13.09 -30.08 -14.13
C VAL A 337 -12.42 -31.13 -13.23
N VAL A 338 -13.13 -32.19 -12.82
CA VAL A 338 -12.61 -33.26 -11.96
C VAL A 338 -11.75 -34.22 -12.76
N GLU A 339 -12.22 -34.66 -13.92
CA GLU A 339 -11.46 -35.51 -14.84
C GLU A 339 -10.19 -34.78 -15.32
N ALA A 340 -10.29 -33.50 -15.67
CA ALA A 340 -9.15 -32.67 -16.04
C ALA A 340 -8.15 -32.50 -14.88
N ALA A 341 -8.61 -32.26 -13.65
CA ALA A 341 -7.72 -32.16 -12.49
C ALA A 341 -6.94 -33.48 -12.25
N ASN A 342 -7.63 -34.62 -12.30
CA ASN A 342 -6.99 -35.95 -12.20
C ASN A 342 -6.00 -36.19 -13.34
N TYR A 343 -6.33 -35.73 -14.55
CA TYR A 343 -5.43 -35.76 -15.69
C TYR A 343 -4.15 -34.95 -15.43
N TYR A 344 -4.27 -33.66 -15.08
CA TYR A 344 -3.12 -32.78 -14.80
C TYR A 344 -2.27 -33.27 -13.62
N GLN A 345 -2.90 -33.83 -12.59
CA GLN A 345 -2.18 -34.51 -11.51
C GLN A 345 -1.34 -35.67 -12.03
N ARG A 346 -1.94 -36.57 -12.80
CA ARG A 346 -1.25 -37.75 -13.33
C ARG A 346 -0.14 -37.39 -14.32
N VAL A 347 -0.35 -36.42 -15.20
CA VAL A 347 0.58 -36.13 -16.30
C VAL A 347 1.68 -35.14 -15.94
N LEU A 348 1.40 -34.22 -15.03
CA LEU A 348 2.29 -33.10 -14.70
C LEU A 348 2.48 -32.91 -13.19
N GLY A 349 1.88 -33.75 -12.35
CA GLY A 349 2.09 -33.69 -10.90
C GLY A 349 1.40 -32.51 -10.22
N PHE A 350 0.36 -31.93 -10.83
CA PHE A 350 -0.47 -30.92 -10.18
C PHE A 350 -1.25 -31.50 -8.99
N GLU A 351 -1.49 -30.67 -7.99
CA GLU A 351 -2.26 -31.01 -6.80
C GLU A 351 -3.47 -30.08 -6.67
N ALA A 352 -4.41 -30.42 -5.78
CA ALA A 352 -5.53 -29.53 -5.48
C ALA A 352 -5.01 -28.18 -4.95
N ALA A 353 -5.54 -27.08 -5.49
CA ALA A 353 -5.27 -25.76 -4.96
C ALA A 353 -6.17 -25.46 -3.76
N PHE A 354 -5.64 -24.68 -2.82
CA PHE A 354 -6.34 -24.25 -1.62
C PHE A 354 -6.22 -22.74 -1.48
N ASP A 355 -7.28 -22.10 -0.98
CA ASP A 355 -7.27 -20.69 -0.64
C ASP A 355 -6.52 -20.45 0.69
N GLU A 356 -6.37 -19.17 1.08
CA GLU A 356 -5.69 -18.77 2.32
C GLU A 356 -6.35 -19.34 3.59
N GLN A 357 -7.62 -19.74 3.52
CA GLN A 357 -8.39 -20.33 4.62
C GLN A 357 -8.28 -21.85 4.66
N GLY A 358 -7.57 -22.46 3.70
CA GLY A 358 -7.41 -23.90 3.56
C GLY A 358 -8.60 -24.60 2.92
N ASN A 359 -9.55 -23.87 2.32
CA ASN A 359 -10.62 -24.47 1.54
C ASN A 359 -10.11 -24.84 0.14
N LYS A 360 -10.67 -25.91 -0.43
CA LYS A 360 -10.38 -26.27 -1.81
C LYS A 360 -10.95 -25.18 -2.73
N MET A 361 -10.14 -24.74 -3.69
CA MET A 361 -10.56 -23.83 -4.75
C MET A 361 -11.35 -24.59 -5.83
N GLU A 362 -12.54 -25.07 -5.46
CA GLU A 362 -13.48 -25.82 -6.30
C GLU A 362 -14.87 -25.21 -6.16
N TYR A 363 -15.38 -24.64 -7.24
CA TYR A 363 -16.62 -23.86 -7.29
C TYR A 363 -17.50 -24.44 -8.39
N LEU A 364 -18.49 -25.25 -8.02
CA LEU A 364 -19.36 -25.91 -8.98
C LEU A 364 -20.67 -25.13 -9.18
N GLY A 365 -21.14 -25.06 -10.42
CA GLY A 365 -22.41 -24.44 -10.76
C GLY A 365 -22.45 -22.93 -10.57
N VAL A 366 -21.33 -22.24 -10.77
CA VAL A 366 -21.23 -20.79 -10.60
C VAL A 366 -22.17 -20.10 -11.59
N SER A 367 -23.12 -19.35 -11.05
CA SER A 367 -24.13 -18.60 -11.78
C SER A 367 -24.44 -17.33 -10.99
N MET A 368 -23.64 -16.28 -11.20
CA MET A 368 -23.81 -14.99 -10.53
C MET A 368 -23.65 -13.85 -11.52
N ALA A 369 -24.44 -12.78 -11.36
CA ALA A 369 -24.54 -11.71 -12.33
C ALA A 369 -23.21 -10.94 -12.48
N GLU A 370 -22.48 -10.83 -11.38
CA GLU A 370 -21.16 -10.20 -11.27
C GLU A 370 -20.13 -10.98 -12.10
N PHE A 371 -20.03 -12.30 -11.89
CA PHE A 371 -19.20 -13.16 -12.73
C PHE A 371 -19.56 -13.02 -14.21
N ASN A 372 -20.85 -13.03 -14.55
CA ASN A 372 -21.29 -12.89 -15.94
C ASN A 372 -20.88 -11.54 -16.49
N GLN A 373 -20.98 -10.48 -15.70
CA GLN A 373 -20.58 -9.13 -16.05
C GLN A 373 -19.08 -9.06 -16.35
N ASP A 374 -18.25 -9.60 -15.46
CA ASP A 374 -16.78 -9.53 -15.54
C ASP A 374 -16.21 -10.47 -16.61
N ALA A 375 -16.84 -11.63 -16.83
CA ALA A 375 -16.51 -12.57 -17.90
C ALA A 375 -16.99 -12.12 -19.29
N GLY A 376 -17.65 -10.95 -19.41
CA GLY A 376 -18.17 -10.44 -20.68
C GLY A 376 -19.44 -11.16 -21.19
N LEU A 377 -20.16 -11.82 -20.29
CA LEU A 377 -21.40 -12.60 -20.53
C LEU A 377 -22.63 -11.92 -19.91
N SER A 378 -22.57 -10.61 -19.65
CA SER A 378 -23.68 -9.86 -19.03
C SER A 378 -25.01 -10.07 -19.76
N GLY A 379 -26.07 -10.33 -19.00
CA GLY A 379 -27.40 -10.63 -19.52
C GLY A 379 -27.56 -12.02 -20.15
N GLN A 380 -26.55 -12.88 -20.10
CA GLN A 380 -26.64 -14.28 -20.51
C GLN A 380 -26.91 -15.19 -19.31
N ASP A 381 -27.53 -16.34 -19.58
CA ASP A 381 -27.60 -17.44 -18.62
C ASP A 381 -26.25 -18.16 -18.61
N VAL A 382 -25.60 -18.17 -17.45
CA VAL A 382 -24.25 -18.69 -17.28
C VAL A 382 -24.25 -19.67 -16.13
N ASN A 383 -23.69 -20.84 -16.38
CA ASN A 383 -23.48 -21.88 -15.40
C ASN A 383 -22.12 -22.51 -15.72
N VAL A 384 -21.15 -22.34 -14.82
CA VAL A 384 -19.77 -22.80 -15.01
C VAL A 384 -19.24 -23.49 -13.76
N ASP A 385 -18.59 -24.63 -13.93
CA ASP A 385 -17.75 -25.23 -12.89
C ASP A 385 -16.34 -24.67 -13.00
N VAL A 386 -15.73 -24.29 -11.89
CA VAL A 386 -14.36 -23.76 -11.81
C VAL A 386 -13.57 -24.57 -10.80
N LYS A 387 -12.35 -24.98 -11.15
CA LYS A 387 -11.45 -25.68 -10.24
C LYS A 387 -10.00 -25.28 -10.47
N PHE A 388 -9.31 -24.93 -9.40
CA PHE A 388 -7.89 -24.64 -9.46
C PHE A 388 -7.04 -25.85 -9.07
N VAL A 389 -5.94 -26.05 -9.78
CA VAL A 389 -4.88 -26.99 -9.43
C VAL A 389 -3.53 -26.27 -9.40
N LYS A 390 -2.65 -26.62 -8.45
CA LYS A 390 -1.34 -25.99 -8.24
C LYS A 390 -0.23 -27.03 -8.41
N HIS A 391 0.81 -26.70 -9.15
CA HIS A 391 1.99 -27.55 -9.20
C HIS A 391 2.90 -27.28 -7.99
N PRO A 392 3.24 -28.29 -7.16
CA PRO A 392 3.91 -28.10 -5.87
C PRO A 392 5.30 -27.45 -5.98
N TYR A 393 6.04 -27.79 -7.04
CA TYR A 393 7.39 -27.28 -7.31
C TYR A 393 7.45 -26.06 -8.24
N ALA A 394 6.73 -26.07 -9.36
CA ALA A 394 6.72 -24.97 -10.32
C ALA A 394 5.92 -23.74 -9.86
N LYS A 395 5.10 -23.88 -8.80
CA LYS A 395 4.23 -22.82 -8.25
C LYS A 395 3.28 -22.19 -9.28
N LEU A 396 2.97 -22.95 -10.33
CA LEU A 396 2.04 -22.59 -11.38
C LEU A 396 0.63 -23.07 -11.00
N TYR A 397 -0.37 -22.20 -11.21
CA TYR A 397 -1.78 -22.54 -11.11
C TYR A 397 -2.38 -22.77 -12.49
N ILE A 398 -3.25 -23.77 -12.59
CA ILE A 398 -4.17 -23.94 -13.71
C ILE A 398 -5.59 -23.78 -13.18
N GLU A 399 -6.34 -22.88 -13.81
CA GLU A 399 -7.78 -22.76 -13.61
C GLU A 399 -8.49 -23.60 -14.67
N LEU A 400 -9.26 -24.59 -14.23
CA LEU A 400 -10.05 -25.46 -15.06
C LEU A 400 -11.49 -24.96 -15.04
N MET A 401 -12.08 -24.73 -16.21
CA MET A 401 -13.47 -24.31 -16.32
C MET A 401 -14.29 -25.20 -17.23
N THR A 402 -15.49 -25.59 -16.79
CA THR A 402 -16.48 -26.27 -17.61
C THR A 402 -17.73 -25.42 -17.68
N TYR A 403 -18.00 -24.82 -18.84
CA TYR A 403 -19.23 -24.08 -19.07
C TYR A 403 -20.37 -25.03 -19.44
N HIS A 404 -21.35 -25.17 -18.55
CA HIS A 404 -22.64 -25.80 -18.83
C HIS A 404 -23.52 -24.88 -19.66
N GLN A 405 -23.45 -23.57 -19.40
CA GLN A 405 -24.02 -22.51 -20.23
C GLN A 405 -23.15 -21.24 -20.12
N PRO A 406 -22.94 -20.47 -21.21
CA PRO A 406 -23.25 -20.82 -22.60
C PRO A 406 -22.32 -21.94 -23.13
N VAL A 407 -22.85 -22.78 -24.02
CA VAL A 407 -22.07 -23.87 -24.62
C VAL A 407 -21.31 -23.35 -25.85
N GLY A 408 -20.00 -23.21 -25.69
CA GLY A 408 -19.08 -22.89 -26.81
C GLY A 408 -18.82 -24.08 -27.74
N LYS A 409 -17.92 -23.90 -28.71
CA LYS A 409 -17.47 -24.99 -29.59
C LYS A 409 -16.79 -26.09 -28.77
N GLN A 410 -17.36 -27.30 -28.79
CA GLN A 410 -16.90 -28.46 -28.01
C GLN A 410 -15.94 -29.37 -28.77
N THR A 411 -15.65 -29.08 -30.04
CA THR A 411 -14.68 -29.83 -30.82
C THR A 411 -13.30 -29.23 -30.66
N LEU A 412 -12.37 -30.01 -30.11
CA LEU A 412 -10.95 -29.68 -30.12
C LEU A 412 -10.50 -29.50 -31.57
N PRO A 413 -9.68 -28.48 -31.89
CA PRO A 413 -9.02 -28.41 -33.19
C PRO A 413 -8.17 -29.67 -33.41
N GLU A 414 -8.04 -30.12 -34.67
CA GLU A 414 -7.13 -31.22 -35.02
C GLU A 414 -5.73 -30.95 -34.47
N GLN A 415 -5.05 -32.00 -34.01
CA GLN A 415 -3.82 -31.90 -33.22
C GLN A 415 -2.82 -30.91 -33.87
N PRO A 416 -2.68 -29.70 -33.32
CA PRO A 416 -1.90 -28.65 -33.95
C PRO A 416 -0.41 -29.03 -33.85
N LYS A 417 0.33 -28.85 -34.95
CA LYS A 417 1.79 -28.81 -34.88
C LYS A 417 2.21 -27.57 -34.10
N THR A 418 3.46 -27.50 -33.66
CA THR A 418 3.98 -26.40 -32.83
C THR A 418 3.83 -24.99 -33.43
N TYR A 419 3.39 -24.87 -34.69
CA TYR A 419 3.22 -23.62 -35.44
C TYR A 419 1.75 -23.39 -35.88
N ASP A 420 0.80 -24.19 -35.43
CA ASP A 420 -0.63 -24.07 -35.77
C ASP A 420 -1.41 -23.27 -34.71
N PHE A 421 -2.53 -22.65 -35.09
CA PHE A 421 -3.34 -21.81 -34.21
C PHE A 421 -4.19 -22.64 -33.22
N GLY A 422 -4.05 -22.38 -31.92
CA GLY A 422 -4.86 -22.94 -30.82
C GLY A 422 -4.05 -23.04 -29.52
N GLY A 423 -4.49 -22.36 -28.44
CA GLY A 423 -3.75 -22.23 -27.18
C GLY A 423 -4.62 -21.80 -26.00
N PRO A 424 -4.05 -21.64 -24.79
CA PRO A 424 -4.77 -21.26 -23.57
C PRO A 424 -5.66 -20.04 -23.80
N ARG A 425 -6.86 -20.04 -23.22
CA ARG A 425 -7.92 -19.09 -23.59
C ARG A 425 -7.65 -17.69 -23.07
N HIS A 426 -7.03 -17.57 -21.90
CA HIS A 426 -6.45 -16.33 -21.42
C HIS A 426 -5.23 -16.59 -20.52
N ILE A 427 -4.41 -15.56 -20.33
CA ILE A 427 -3.24 -15.55 -19.43
C ILE A 427 -3.48 -14.49 -18.36
N ALA A 428 -3.44 -14.88 -17.08
CA ALA A 428 -3.74 -14.00 -15.97
C ALA A 428 -2.48 -13.46 -15.28
N LEU A 429 -2.46 -12.15 -15.05
CA LEU A 429 -1.42 -11.47 -14.27
C LEU A 429 -2.03 -10.85 -13.01
N GLU A 430 -1.36 -11.05 -11.88
CA GLU A 430 -1.70 -10.35 -10.64
C GLU A 430 -1.18 -8.91 -10.73
N VAL A 431 -2.02 -7.94 -10.35
CA VAL A 431 -1.72 -6.51 -10.35
C VAL A 431 -2.05 -5.84 -9.02
N SER A 432 -1.27 -4.84 -8.62
CA SER A 432 -1.52 -4.10 -7.38
C SER A 432 -2.60 -3.00 -7.50
N ASN A 433 -3.01 -2.64 -8.72
CA ASN A 433 -4.05 -1.63 -8.97
C ASN A 433 -4.75 -1.86 -10.32
N CYS A 434 -5.89 -2.56 -10.30
CA CYS A 434 -6.67 -2.85 -11.51
C CYS A 434 -7.14 -1.58 -12.23
N ASN A 435 -7.52 -0.52 -11.50
CA ASN A 435 -8.01 0.73 -12.09
C ASN A 435 -6.95 1.44 -12.92
N GLN A 436 -5.72 1.53 -12.42
CA GLN A 436 -4.64 2.17 -13.15
C GLN A 436 -4.24 1.36 -14.38
N VAL A 437 -4.14 0.04 -14.23
CA VAL A 437 -3.83 -0.87 -15.35
C VAL A 437 -4.91 -0.81 -16.42
N PHE A 438 -6.18 -0.79 -16.01
CA PHE A 438 -7.34 -0.66 -16.90
C PHE A 438 -7.30 0.64 -17.70
N ASN A 439 -7.15 1.79 -17.04
CA ASN A 439 -7.13 3.10 -17.71
C ASN A 439 -5.93 3.24 -18.65
N TYR A 440 -4.77 2.71 -18.26
CA TYR A 440 -3.59 2.67 -19.12
C TYR A 440 -3.86 1.84 -20.37
N LEU A 441 -4.38 0.62 -20.23
CA LEU A 441 -4.67 -0.28 -21.36
C LEU A 441 -5.78 0.26 -22.25
N LYS A 442 -6.85 0.83 -21.69
CA LYS A 442 -7.94 1.51 -22.43
C LYS A 442 -7.42 2.65 -23.30
N SER A 443 -6.31 3.29 -22.93
CA SER A 443 -5.70 4.38 -23.69
C SER A 443 -4.76 3.92 -24.82
N GLN A 444 -4.40 2.63 -24.88
CA GLN A 444 -3.54 2.12 -25.94
C GLN A 444 -4.33 1.92 -27.24
N PRO A 445 -3.78 2.33 -28.40
CA PRO A 445 -4.50 2.29 -29.67
C PRO A 445 -4.78 0.86 -30.17
N ASP A 446 -4.05 -0.12 -29.66
CA ASP A 446 -4.01 -1.50 -30.11
C ASP A 446 -4.42 -2.52 -29.04
N ALA A 447 -4.81 -2.06 -27.85
CA ALA A 447 -5.45 -2.88 -26.82
C ALA A 447 -6.97 -2.78 -26.93
N LYS A 448 -7.66 -3.90 -26.82
CA LYS A 448 -9.13 -3.95 -26.85
C LYS A 448 -9.64 -4.51 -25.54
N LEU A 449 -10.33 -3.69 -24.74
CA LEU A 449 -11.05 -4.20 -23.59
C LEU A 449 -12.06 -5.25 -24.03
N ILE A 450 -12.26 -6.29 -23.20
CA ILE A 450 -13.19 -7.37 -23.53
C ILE A 450 -14.62 -6.86 -23.72
N ASP A 451 -15.00 -5.85 -22.94
CA ASP A 451 -16.25 -5.10 -23.07
C ASP A 451 -15.96 -3.70 -23.68
N PRO A 452 -16.49 -3.40 -24.87
CA PRO A 452 -16.24 -2.14 -25.56
C PRO A 452 -17.11 -0.98 -25.07
N ARG A 453 -18.00 -1.18 -24.08
CA ARG A 453 -18.87 -0.12 -23.59
C ARG A 453 -18.07 1.06 -22.99
N PRO A 454 -18.49 2.32 -23.22
CA PRO A 454 -17.75 3.49 -22.73
C PRO A 454 -17.62 3.54 -21.20
N ASP A 455 -18.64 3.05 -20.48
CA ASP A 455 -18.78 3.02 -19.03
C ASP A 455 -18.22 1.75 -18.38
N TYR A 456 -17.61 0.84 -19.13
CA TYR A 456 -16.91 -0.31 -18.56
C TYR A 456 -15.73 0.14 -17.70
N GLN A 457 -15.62 -0.45 -16.51
CA GLN A 457 -14.56 -0.28 -15.51
C GLN A 457 -14.50 -1.55 -14.64
N PRO A 458 -13.34 -1.91 -14.07
CA PRO A 458 -13.22 -3.03 -13.15
C PRO A 458 -13.93 -2.72 -11.82
N GLU A 459 -14.64 -3.71 -11.26
CA GLU A 459 -15.37 -3.60 -10.00
C GLU A 459 -14.99 -4.73 -9.03
N LYS A 460 -15.12 -4.48 -7.72
CA LYS A 460 -14.79 -5.46 -6.69
C LYS A 460 -15.86 -6.55 -6.62
N LEU A 461 -15.44 -7.81 -6.61
CA LEU A 461 -16.33 -8.96 -6.46
C LEU A 461 -17.05 -8.94 -5.11
N ALA A 462 -18.37 -9.11 -5.13
CA ALA A 462 -19.18 -9.15 -3.92
C ALA A 462 -18.78 -10.35 -3.05
N GLY A 463 -18.34 -10.08 -1.81
CA GLY A 463 -17.94 -11.12 -0.85
C GLY A 463 -16.50 -11.60 -0.98
N PHE A 464 -15.71 -11.08 -1.93
CA PHE A 464 -14.30 -11.43 -2.12
C PHE A 464 -13.41 -10.18 -2.14
N PRO A 465 -12.12 -10.27 -1.76
CA PRO A 465 -11.19 -9.15 -1.85
C PRO A 465 -10.68 -8.89 -3.29
N ILE A 466 -11.25 -9.58 -4.30
CA ILE A 466 -10.73 -9.63 -5.66
C ILE A 466 -11.43 -8.63 -6.59
N THR A 467 -10.67 -8.02 -7.49
CA THR A 467 -11.12 -7.17 -8.62
C THR A 467 -10.38 -7.64 -9.87
N PHE A 468 -11.01 -7.77 -11.03
CA PHE A 468 -10.29 -8.14 -12.26
C PHE A 468 -10.91 -7.58 -13.53
N PHE A 469 -10.19 -7.63 -14.65
CA PHE A 469 -10.74 -7.36 -15.99
C PHE A 469 -9.97 -8.08 -17.09
N TYR A 470 -10.60 -8.26 -18.25
CA TYR A 470 -9.95 -8.83 -19.43
C TYR A 470 -9.72 -7.80 -20.54
N TRP A 471 -8.67 -8.02 -21.31
CA TRP A 471 -8.41 -7.30 -22.55
C TRP A 471 -7.73 -8.22 -23.57
N ILE A 472 -7.80 -7.85 -24.84
CA ILE A 472 -7.22 -8.56 -25.96
C ILE A 472 -6.14 -7.68 -26.57
N ASP A 473 -4.94 -8.23 -26.71
CA ASP A 473 -3.83 -7.52 -27.36
C ASP A 473 -3.93 -7.56 -28.89
N LYS A 474 -3.03 -6.84 -29.57
CA LYS A 474 -3.00 -6.77 -31.04
C LYS A 474 -2.74 -8.10 -31.74
N TYR A 475 -2.28 -9.12 -31.03
CA TYR A 475 -1.99 -10.46 -31.54
C TYR A 475 -3.13 -11.44 -31.25
N GLY A 476 -4.19 -11.00 -30.57
CA GLY A 476 -5.33 -11.84 -30.22
C GLY A 476 -5.12 -12.67 -28.96
N VAL A 477 -4.10 -12.38 -28.17
CA VAL A 477 -3.94 -12.97 -26.84
C VAL A 477 -4.93 -12.29 -25.90
N GLN A 478 -5.75 -13.08 -25.22
CA GLN A 478 -6.61 -12.59 -24.17
C GLN A 478 -5.83 -12.61 -22.84
N TRP A 479 -5.81 -11.48 -22.17
CA TRP A 479 -5.15 -11.27 -20.90
C TRP A 479 -6.18 -11.00 -19.82
N GLU A 480 -5.91 -11.48 -18.62
CA GLU A 480 -6.63 -11.10 -17.39
C GLU A 480 -5.68 -10.33 -16.48
N MET A 481 -6.19 -9.28 -15.84
CA MET A 481 -5.49 -8.50 -14.83
C MET A 481 -6.30 -8.60 -13.54
N GLU A 482 -5.75 -9.23 -12.52
CA GLU A 482 -6.42 -9.55 -11.24
C GLU A 482 -5.74 -8.80 -10.07
N GLU A 483 -6.50 -8.14 -9.21
CA GLU A 483 -6.06 -7.46 -8.00
C GLU A 483 -6.69 -8.14 -6.78
N GLY A 484 -5.90 -8.43 -5.75
CA GLY A 484 -6.38 -8.77 -4.41
C GLY A 484 -5.82 -10.08 -3.83
N ARG A 485 -4.91 -10.77 -4.53
CA ARG A 485 -4.20 -11.95 -4.02
C ARG A 485 -2.76 -11.61 -3.62
N ARG A 486 -2.26 -12.30 -2.60
CA ARG A 486 -0.88 -12.17 -2.15
C ARG A 486 0.09 -12.87 -3.10
N VAL A 487 1.19 -12.20 -3.48
CA VAL A 487 2.22 -12.80 -4.34
C VAL A 487 3.39 -13.34 -3.52
N GLY A 488 3.74 -14.61 -3.76
CA GLY A 488 4.80 -15.30 -3.05
C GLY A 488 6.18 -15.08 -3.64
N THR A 489 7.20 -15.63 -2.96
CA THR A 489 8.63 -15.49 -3.28
C THR A 489 9.06 -15.95 -4.69
N SER A 490 8.15 -16.56 -5.47
CA SER A 490 8.41 -17.08 -6.81
C SER A 490 7.52 -16.46 -7.91
N ARG A 491 6.93 -15.27 -7.69
CA ARG A 491 6.03 -14.58 -8.65
C ARG A 491 4.83 -15.43 -9.13
N GLY A 492 4.43 -16.38 -8.29
CA GLY A 492 3.12 -17.05 -8.35
C GLY A 492 2.39 -16.75 -7.05
N ILE A 493 1.06 -16.77 -7.10
CA ILE A 493 0.19 -16.54 -5.94
C ILE A 493 0.56 -17.50 -4.80
N VAL A 494 0.56 -17.00 -3.55
CA VAL A 494 0.79 -17.85 -2.35
C VAL A 494 -0.37 -18.80 -2.15
#